data_AF-A0A6N6RGS9-F1
#
_entry.id   AF-A0A6N6RGS9-F1
#
_cell.length_a   1.000
_cell.length_b   1.000
_cell.length_c   1.000
_cell.angle_alpha   90.00
_cell.angle_beta   90.00
_cell.angle_gamma   90.00
#
_symmetry.space_group_name_H-M   'P 1'
#
loop_
_entity.id
_entity.type
_entity.pdbx_description
1 polymer ?
#
loop_
_entity_poly.entity_id
_entity_poly.type
_entity_poly.pdbx_seq_one_letter_code
_entity_poly.pdbx_strand_id
1 'polypeptide(L)'
;MRILLLTAVFALTACGTYTGLSKETETVIATRFCECMESSLPELDEYSMQSFEYAATHEEELWEEFHQNMLLALRGEDSATYLKNMTELFDEFDMDEYIEACGETLLEQYPILDSLEDQQLVDLFKYRMPKDCRFTRAIIEAYEYHEM
;
A
#
# COMPACT_ATOMS: atom_id res chain seq x y z
N MET A 1 22.87 -43.38 24.12
CA MET A 1 21.81 -42.38 23.86
C MET A 1 22.44 -41.01 24.05
N ARG A 2 22.96 -40.24 23.07
CA ARG A 2 22.66 -40.00 21.65
C ARG A 2 21.20 -39.68 21.34
N ILE A 3 21.05 -38.48 20.76
CA ILE A 3 19.88 -37.79 20.20
C ILE A 3 19.17 -36.90 21.23
N LEU A 4 19.50 -35.61 21.19
CA LEU A 4 18.62 -34.45 21.42
C LEU A 4 19.51 -33.20 21.53
N LEU A 5 20.08 -32.72 20.42
CA LEU A 5 20.75 -31.41 20.36
C LEU A 5 21.00 -30.98 18.91
N LEU A 6 20.03 -31.24 18.00
CA LEU A 6 20.12 -30.84 16.58
C LEU A 6 18.86 -30.14 16.06
N THR A 7 17.95 -29.75 16.94
CA THR A 7 16.70 -29.04 16.56
C THR A 7 16.64 -27.59 17.03
N ALA A 8 17.70 -27.05 17.65
CA ALA A 8 17.74 -25.65 18.09
C ALA A 8 18.41 -24.68 17.09
N VAL A 9 18.94 -25.16 15.97
CA VAL A 9 19.61 -24.31 14.96
C VAL A 9 18.65 -23.86 13.84
N PHE A 10 17.45 -24.43 13.75
CA PHE A 10 16.44 -24.03 12.75
C PHE A 10 15.32 -23.13 13.29
N ALA A 11 15.35 -22.75 14.57
CA ALA A 11 14.34 -21.87 15.16
C ALA A 11 14.67 -20.37 15.08
N LEU A 12 15.82 -19.98 14.53
CA LEU A 12 16.26 -18.58 14.46
C LEU A 12 16.31 -17.99 13.04
N THR A 13 15.92 -18.75 12.01
CA THR A 13 15.86 -18.25 10.62
C THR A 13 14.45 -17.99 10.12
N ALA A 14 13.43 -18.10 10.98
CA ALA A 14 12.03 -17.82 10.63
C ALA A 14 11.58 -16.39 11.02
N CYS A 15 12.52 -15.47 11.22
CA CYS A 15 12.24 -14.03 11.25
C CYS A 15 12.84 -13.45 9.98
N GLY A 16 12.02 -13.32 8.95
CA GLY A 16 12.42 -12.88 7.61
C GLY A 16 13.22 -11.57 7.63
N THR A 17 14.53 -11.69 7.48
CA THR A 17 15.36 -10.68 6.81
C THR A 17 15.36 -11.06 5.34
N TYR A 18 14.30 -10.63 4.63
CA TYR A 18 14.06 -10.99 3.24
C TYR A 18 14.98 -10.27 2.25
N THR A 19 15.77 -9.32 2.72
CA THR A 19 16.56 -8.46 1.86
C THR A 19 17.91 -8.26 2.53
N GLY A 20 18.97 -8.02 1.77
CA GLY A 20 20.27 -7.60 2.33
C GLY A 20 20.23 -6.23 3.04
N LEU A 21 19.05 -5.72 3.37
CA LEU A 21 18.82 -4.44 4.04
C LEU A 21 18.66 -4.62 5.54
N SER A 22 19.11 -3.61 6.28
CA SER A 22 18.76 -3.51 7.69
C SER A 22 17.29 -3.11 7.85
N LYS A 23 16.64 -3.54 8.93
CA LYS A 23 15.27 -3.12 9.25
C LYS A 23 15.10 -1.59 9.28
N GLU A 24 16.13 -0.87 9.74
CA GLU A 24 16.14 0.60 9.73
C GLU A 24 16.09 1.15 8.30
N THR A 25 16.87 0.57 7.39
CA THR A 25 16.84 0.92 5.97
C THR A 25 15.48 0.60 5.33
N GLU A 26 14.90 -0.57 5.61
CA GLU A 26 13.58 -0.94 5.10
C GLU A 26 12.50 0.08 5.55
N THR A 27 12.54 0.52 6.81
CA THR A 27 11.63 1.56 7.30
C THR A 27 11.86 2.90 6.60
N VAL A 28 13.11 3.32 6.40
CA VAL A 28 13.40 4.57 5.67
C VAL A 28 12.88 4.53 4.23
N ILE A 29 13.05 3.41 3.54
CA ILE A 29 12.54 3.22 2.17
C ILE A 29 11.01 3.32 2.15
N ALA A 30 10.33 2.58 3.05
CA ALA A 30 8.88 2.60 3.11
C ALA A 30 8.31 3.98 3.51
N THR A 31 8.99 4.71 4.40
CA THR A 31 8.62 6.10 4.74
C THR A 31 8.77 7.02 3.54
N ARG A 32 9.89 6.96 2.80
CA ARG A 32 10.09 7.80 1.60
C ARG A 32 9.09 7.51 0.50
N PHE A 33 8.75 6.23 0.29
CA PHE A 33 7.73 5.83 -0.67
C PHE A 33 6.37 6.45 -0.29
N CYS A 34 5.97 6.28 0.97
CA CYS A 34 4.76 6.90 1.50
C CYS A 34 4.75 8.43 1.36
N GLU A 35 5.82 9.12 1.76
CA GLU A 35 5.89 10.58 1.62
C GLU A 35 5.71 11.02 0.17
N CYS A 36 6.31 10.30 -0.79
CA CYS A 36 6.15 10.58 -2.21
C CYS A 36 4.70 10.38 -2.67
N MET A 37 4.12 9.21 -2.38
CA MET A 37 2.76 8.86 -2.77
C MET A 37 1.76 9.83 -2.14
N GLU A 38 1.74 9.98 -0.81
CA GLU A 38 0.80 10.86 -0.10
C GLU A 38 0.90 12.34 -0.54
N SER A 39 2.08 12.80 -0.96
CA SER A 39 2.25 14.17 -1.50
C SER A 39 1.74 14.36 -2.93
N SER A 40 1.59 13.26 -3.67
CA SER A 40 1.15 13.25 -5.07
C SER A 40 -0.34 13.00 -5.21
N LEU A 41 -1.02 12.65 -4.11
CA LEU A 41 -2.45 12.37 -4.12
C LEU A 41 -3.30 13.64 -4.16
N PRO A 42 -4.49 13.54 -4.77
CA PRO A 42 -5.52 14.56 -4.58
C PRO A 42 -5.90 14.67 -3.10
N GLU A 43 -6.35 15.86 -2.68
CA GLU A 43 -6.79 16.08 -1.31
C GLU A 43 -8.14 15.39 -1.08
N LEU A 44 -8.12 14.28 -0.34
CA LEU A 44 -9.29 13.47 -0.05
C LEU A 44 -9.88 13.79 1.31
N ASP A 45 -11.21 13.85 1.38
CA ASP A 45 -11.91 13.87 2.66
C ASP A 45 -11.98 12.46 3.29
N GLU A 46 -12.46 12.40 4.53
CA GLU A 46 -12.56 11.16 5.29
C GLU A 46 -13.45 10.10 4.61
N TYR A 47 -14.50 10.51 3.90
CA TYR A 47 -15.43 9.58 3.25
C TYR A 47 -14.83 8.99 1.98
N SER A 48 -14.18 9.82 1.16
CA SER A 48 -13.46 9.39 -0.03
C SER A 48 -12.32 8.44 0.30
N MET A 49 -11.55 8.76 1.35
CA MET A 49 -10.52 7.88 1.90
C MET A 49 -11.09 6.51 2.28
N GLN A 50 -12.18 6.47 3.05
CA GLN A 50 -12.81 5.22 3.47
C GLN A 50 -13.31 4.39 2.28
N SER A 51 -13.90 5.02 1.27
CA SER A 51 -14.34 4.31 0.06
C SER A 51 -13.18 3.76 -0.76
N PHE A 52 -12.07 4.48 -0.85
CA PHE A 52 -10.87 3.99 -1.51
C PHE A 52 -10.25 2.79 -0.77
N GLU A 53 -10.08 2.90 0.55
CA GLU A 53 -9.61 1.78 1.38
C GLU A 53 -10.51 0.54 1.27
N TYR A 54 -11.83 0.74 1.17
CA TYR A 54 -12.78 -0.34 0.97
C TYR A 54 -12.60 -0.99 -0.40
N ALA A 55 -12.49 -0.19 -1.47
CA ALA A 55 -12.27 -0.66 -2.83
C ALA A 55 -10.99 -1.50 -2.96
N ALA A 56 -9.91 -1.08 -2.30
CA ALA A 56 -8.61 -1.73 -2.35
C ALA A 56 -8.58 -3.16 -1.76
N THR A 57 -9.57 -3.51 -0.93
CA THR A 57 -9.56 -4.74 -0.13
C THR A 57 -10.78 -5.63 -0.36
N HIS A 58 -11.69 -5.22 -1.23
CA HIS A 58 -12.95 -5.92 -1.48
C HIS A 58 -13.20 -6.09 -2.97
N GLU A 59 -14.01 -7.09 -3.31
CA GLU A 59 -14.48 -7.32 -4.68
C GLU A 59 -15.28 -6.12 -5.20
N GLU A 60 -15.22 -5.89 -6.51
CA GLU A 60 -15.88 -4.76 -7.19
C GLU A 60 -17.38 -4.65 -6.84
N GLU A 61 -18.11 -5.77 -6.82
CA GLU A 61 -19.54 -5.80 -6.49
C GLU A 61 -19.83 -5.25 -5.07
N LEU A 62 -18.96 -5.54 -4.10
CA LEU A 62 -19.09 -5.07 -2.72
C LEU A 62 -18.75 -3.58 -2.62
N TRP A 63 -17.75 -3.14 -3.36
CA TRP A 63 -17.40 -1.73 -3.47
C TRP A 63 -18.55 -0.91 -4.07
N GLU A 64 -19.19 -1.38 -5.14
CA GLU A 64 -20.32 -0.68 -5.76
C GLU A 64 -21.45 -0.47 -4.74
N GLU A 65 -21.79 -1.51 -3.98
CA GLU A 65 -22.79 -1.41 -2.91
C GLU A 65 -22.37 -0.41 -1.83
N PHE A 66 -21.11 -0.47 -1.37
CA PHE A 66 -20.57 0.45 -0.38
C PHE A 66 -20.62 1.91 -0.85
N HIS A 67 -20.21 2.16 -2.09
CA HIS A 67 -20.22 3.48 -2.72
C HIS A 67 -21.64 4.05 -2.81
N GLN A 68 -22.62 3.26 -3.25
CA GLN A 68 -24.02 3.69 -3.30
C GLN A 68 -24.57 3.99 -1.90
N ASN A 69 -24.25 3.17 -0.90
CA ASN A 69 -24.65 3.42 0.47
C ASN A 69 -24.05 4.71 1.04
N MET A 70 -22.78 5.01 0.71
CA MET A 70 -22.13 6.27 1.09
C MET A 70 -22.84 7.47 0.48
N LEU A 71 -23.15 7.42 -0.83
CA LEU A 71 -23.87 8.49 -1.52
C LEU A 71 -25.25 8.75 -0.93
N LEU A 72 -25.96 7.72 -0.51
CA LEU A 72 -27.28 7.85 0.14
C LEU A 72 -27.18 8.44 1.55
N ALA A 73 -26.05 8.24 2.24
CA ALA A 73 -25.82 8.75 3.59
C ALA A 73 -25.39 10.22 3.60
N LEU A 74 -24.56 10.62 2.62
CA LEU A 74 -24.06 11.99 2.49
C LEU A 74 -25.13 12.95 1.96
N ARG A 75 -25.00 14.24 2.29
CA ARG A 75 -25.96 15.28 1.89
C ARG A 75 -25.27 16.57 1.52
N GLY A 76 -25.87 17.31 0.58
CA GLY A 76 -25.46 18.67 0.26
C GLY A 76 -24.01 18.72 -0.23
N GLU A 77 -23.20 19.58 0.38
CA GLU A 77 -21.81 19.81 -0.02
C GLU A 77 -20.95 18.55 0.12
N ASP A 78 -21.13 17.77 1.17
CA ASP A 78 -20.35 16.54 1.41
C ASP A 78 -20.53 15.52 0.28
N SER A 79 -21.76 15.35 -0.22
CA SER A 79 -22.03 14.44 -1.34
C SER A 79 -21.40 14.92 -2.65
N ALA A 80 -21.30 16.24 -2.85
CA ALA A 80 -20.69 16.81 -4.05
C ALA A 80 -19.16 16.69 -4.01
N THR A 81 -18.56 16.97 -2.85
CA THR A 81 -17.12 16.80 -2.60
C THR A 81 -16.72 15.34 -2.74
N TYR A 82 -17.45 14.43 -2.11
CA TYR A 82 -17.20 13.00 -2.22
C TYR A 82 -17.23 12.53 -3.69
N LEU A 83 -18.29 12.86 -4.45
CA LEU A 83 -18.38 12.50 -5.87
C LEU A 83 -17.22 13.05 -6.68
N LYS A 84 -16.86 14.32 -6.47
CA LYS A 84 -15.71 14.94 -7.14
C LYS A 84 -14.42 14.16 -6.85
N ASN A 85 -14.14 13.89 -5.58
CA ASN A 85 -12.94 13.17 -5.16
C ASN A 85 -12.90 11.73 -5.71
N MET A 86 -14.03 11.02 -5.72
CA MET A 86 -14.07 9.65 -6.26
C MET A 86 -13.85 9.64 -7.78
N THR A 87 -14.41 10.60 -8.52
CA THR A 87 -14.12 10.78 -9.95
C THR A 87 -12.65 11.08 -10.18
N GLU A 88 -12.07 12.03 -9.43
CA GLU A 88 -10.65 12.37 -9.53
C GLU A 88 -9.75 11.15 -9.25
N LEU A 89 -10.11 10.31 -8.27
CA LEU A 89 -9.36 9.10 -7.92
C LEU A 89 -9.47 7.95 -8.92
N PHE A 90 -10.66 7.67 -9.45
CA PHE A 90 -10.88 6.48 -10.28
C PHE A 90 -10.81 6.76 -11.78
N ASP A 91 -11.12 7.99 -12.21
CA ASP A 91 -11.14 8.36 -13.62
C ASP A 91 -9.89 9.15 -14.05
N GLU A 92 -9.23 9.87 -13.13
CA GLU A 92 -8.14 10.80 -13.45
C GLU A 92 -6.78 10.40 -12.84
N PHE A 93 -6.77 9.72 -11.70
CA PHE A 93 -5.55 9.30 -11.01
C PHE A 93 -5.05 7.93 -11.52
N ASP A 94 -4.00 7.96 -12.35
CA ASP A 94 -3.33 6.75 -12.85
C ASP A 94 -2.36 6.19 -11.79
N MET A 95 -2.84 5.23 -11.01
CA MET A 95 -2.11 4.66 -9.87
C MET A 95 -0.75 4.09 -10.26
N ASP A 96 -0.64 3.46 -11.44
CA ASP A 96 0.59 2.83 -11.91
C ASP A 96 1.65 3.90 -12.20
N GLU A 97 1.26 5.01 -12.85
CA GLU A 97 2.18 6.13 -13.13
C GLU A 97 2.81 6.68 -11.84
N TYR A 98 2.04 6.83 -10.77
CA TYR A 98 2.56 7.34 -9.49
C TYR A 98 3.42 6.31 -8.75
N ILE A 99 3.02 5.02 -8.76
CA ILE A 99 3.84 3.96 -8.18
C ILE A 99 5.19 3.90 -8.90
N GLU A 100 5.20 3.93 -10.22
CA GLU A 100 6.42 3.93 -11.04
C GLU A 100 7.29 5.16 -10.72
N ALA A 101 6.73 6.37 -10.75
CA ALA A 101 7.48 7.60 -10.49
C ALA A 101 8.11 7.62 -9.08
N CYS A 102 7.34 7.23 -8.05
CA CYS A 102 7.84 7.15 -6.67
C CYS A 102 8.81 5.97 -6.49
N GLY A 103 8.62 4.87 -7.21
CA GLY A 103 9.48 3.69 -7.22
C GLY A 103 10.83 3.93 -7.88
N GLU A 104 10.88 4.57 -9.06
CA GLU A 104 12.11 4.89 -9.80
C GLU A 104 13.08 5.69 -8.93
N THR A 105 12.58 6.72 -8.25
CA THR A 105 13.38 7.55 -7.34
C THR A 105 14.01 6.73 -6.21
N LEU A 106 13.31 5.69 -5.74
CA LEU A 106 13.83 4.78 -4.70
C LEU A 106 14.83 3.79 -5.28
N LEU A 107 14.60 3.26 -6.49
CA LEU A 107 15.51 2.33 -7.17
C LEU A 107 16.87 2.99 -7.43
N GLU A 108 16.88 4.27 -7.82
CA GLU A 108 18.12 5.04 -7.98
C GLU A 108 18.93 5.15 -6.67
N GLN A 109 18.25 5.38 -5.54
CA GLN A 109 18.88 5.54 -4.22
C GLN A 109 19.23 4.21 -3.57
N TYR A 110 18.46 3.16 -3.86
CA TYR A 110 18.55 1.84 -3.27
C TYR A 110 18.50 0.75 -4.37
N PRO A 111 19.57 0.57 -5.15
CA PRO A 111 19.58 -0.37 -6.29
C PRO A 111 19.32 -1.84 -5.92
N ILE A 112 19.43 -2.20 -4.63
CA ILE A 112 19.09 -3.55 -4.15
C ILE A 112 17.59 -3.87 -4.33
N LEU A 113 16.73 -2.85 -4.40
CA LEU A 113 15.30 -3.03 -4.63
C LEU A 113 15.01 -3.66 -6.01
N ASP A 114 15.86 -3.38 -7.02
CA ASP A 114 15.77 -3.95 -8.38
C ASP A 114 16.03 -5.46 -8.43
N SER A 115 16.62 -6.02 -7.36
CA SER A 115 16.87 -7.44 -7.23
C SER A 115 15.78 -8.20 -6.48
N LEU A 116 14.77 -7.49 -5.98
CA LEU A 116 13.64 -8.07 -5.25
C LEU A 116 12.52 -8.43 -6.21
N GLU A 117 11.86 -9.56 -5.96
CA GLU A 117 10.61 -9.90 -6.65
C GLU A 117 9.48 -8.98 -6.18
N ASP A 118 8.47 -8.77 -7.03
CA ASP A 118 7.36 -7.85 -6.76
C ASP A 118 6.67 -8.14 -5.42
N GLN A 119 6.42 -9.41 -5.09
CA GLN A 119 5.85 -9.78 -3.79
C GLN A 119 6.73 -9.36 -2.61
N GLN A 120 8.05 -9.37 -2.76
CA GLN A 120 8.97 -8.94 -1.71
C GLN A 120 8.94 -7.41 -1.53
N LEU A 121 8.74 -6.66 -2.63
CA LEU A 121 8.55 -5.21 -2.59
C LEU A 121 7.21 -4.87 -1.92
N VAL A 122 6.13 -5.55 -2.32
CA VAL A 122 4.81 -5.44 -1.70
C VAL A 122 4.89 -5.73 -0.20
N ASP A 123 5.52 -6.83 0.20
CA ASP A 123 5.72 -7.19 1.61
C ASP A 123 6.53 -6.14 2.37
N LEU A 124 7.63 -5.65 1.78
CA LEU A 124 8.45 -4.59 2.37
C LEU A 124 7.57 -3.39 2.69
N PHE A 125 6.82 -2.90 1.71
CA PHE A 125 5.99 -1.73 1.90
C PHE A 125 4.83 -2.00 2.88
N LYS A 126 4.06 -3.08 2.72
CA LYS A 126 2.95 -3.41 3.64
C LYS A 126 3.38 -3.53 5.11
N TYR A 127 4.53 -4.14 5.39
CA TYR A 127 4.96 -4.43 6.76
C TYR A 127 5.88 -3.39 7.39
N ARG A 128 6.50 -2.50 6.59
CA ARG A 128 7.44 -1.49 7.10
C ARG A 128 6.91 -0.08 7.03
N MET A 129 5.82 0.15 6.31
CA MET A 129 5.24 1.47 6.18
C MET A 129 4.65 1.98 7.50
N PRO A 130 4.85 3.28 7.79
CA PRO A 130 4.19 3.94 8.91
C PRO A 130 2.66 3.79 8.91
N LYS A 131 2.04 3.99 10.07
CA LYS A 131 0.59 3.81 10.24
C LYS A 131 -0.26 4.94 9.65
N ASP A 132 0.33 6.12 9.52
CA ASP A 132 -0.26 7.33 8.96
C ASP A 132 -0.31 7.31 7.43
N CYS A 133 0.45 6.43 6.78
CA CYS A 133 0.44 6.18 5.34
C CYS A 133 -0.74 5.30 4.88
N ARG A 134 -1.93 5.62 5.37
CA ARG A 134 -3.12 4.77 5.17
C ARG A 134 -3.49 4.64 3.71
N PHE A 135 -3.38 5.72 2.94
CA PHE A 135 -3.72 5.70 1.52
C PHE A 135 -2.70 4.91 0.72
N THR A 136 -1.42 5.19 0.91
CA THR A 136 -0.34 4.44 0.23
C THR A 136 -0.46 2.94 0.51
N ARG A 137 -0.87 2.57 1.72
CA ARG A 137 -1.15 1.17 2.05
C ARG A 137 -2.32 0.60 1.25
N ALA A 138 -3.43 1.33 1.14
CA ALA A 138 -4.56 0.92 0.32
C ALA A 138 -4.18 0.78 -1.17
N ILE A 139 -3.34 1.67 -1.72
CA ILE A 139 -2.77 1.51 -3.07
C ILE A 139 -2.03 0.17 -3.21
N ILE A 140 -1.12 -0.13 -2.28
CA ILE A 140 -0.33 -1.36 -2.36
C ILE A 140 -1.22 -2.60 -2.19
N GLU A 141 -2.26 -2.52 -1.36
CA GLU A 141 -3.24 -3.59 -1.19
C GLU A 141 -4.07 -3.80 -2.47
N ALA A 142 -4.46 -2.72 -3.15
CA ALA A 142 -5.13 -2.80 -4.45
C ALA A 142 -4.21 -3.42 -5.52
N TYR A 143 -2.95 -2.97 -5.59
CA TYR A 143 -1.96 -3.51 -6.53
C TYR A 143 -1.74 -5.02 -6.34
N GLU A 144 -1.57 -5.47 -5.09
CA GLU A 144 -1.44 -6.90 -4.77
C GLU A 144 -2.70 -7.69 -5.19
N TYR A 145 -3.89 -7.11 -5.04
CA TYR A 145 -5.15 -7.76 -5.41
C TYR A 145 -5.34 -7.89 -6.93
N HIS A 146 -4.87 -6.92 -7.72
CA HIS A 146 -5.08 -6.88 -9.17
C HIS A 146 -3.99 -7.57 -10.00
N GLU A 147 -2.75 -7.66 -9.50
CA GLU A 147 -1.61 -8.28 -10.19
C GLU A 147 -1.41 -9.78 -9.85
N MET A 148 -2.27 -10.36 -8.99
CA MET A 148 -2.27 -11.78 -8.63
C MET A 148 -3.37 -12.60 -9.33
#